data_AF-A0A0Q9XWM7-F1
#
_entry.id   AF-A0A0Q9XWM7-F1
#
_cell.length_a   1.000
_cell.length_b   1.000
_cell.length_c   1.000
_cell.angle_alpha   90.00
_cell.angle_beta   90.00
_cell.angle_gamma   90.00
#
_symmetry.space_group_name_H-M   'P 1'
#
loop_
_entity.id
_entity.type
_entity.pdbx_description
1 polymer ?
#
loop_
_entity_poly.entity_id
_entity_poly.type
_entity_poly.pdbx_seq_one_letter_code
_entity_poly.pdbx_strand_id
1 'polypeptide(L)'
;MYQSKINSKYSEELAQESLEWIKAVTGEPINTSGDTDNFFEVLKDGVILCKLANSLQPGSIKKVNESKMAFKCMENISAFLECAKNFGVPTQETFQSVDLWERQNLNSVVICLQSLGRKVSKALK
;
A
#
# COMPACT_ATOMS: atom_id res chain seq x y z
N MET A 1 4.57 10.02 29.64
CA MET A 1 4.23 8.61 29.42
C MET A 1 2.72 8.45 29.26
N TYR A 2 2.17 8.65 28.05
CA TYR A 2 0.86 8.10 27.63
C TYR A 2 0.65 8.37 26.13
N GLN A 3 1.34 7.62 25.27
CA GLN A 3 0.99 7.52 23.84
C GLN A 3 0.79 6.05 23.48
N SER A 4 0.11 5.32 24.36
CA SER A 4 -0.25 3.93 24.16
C SER A 4 -1.76 3.86 24.03
N LYS A 5 -2.24 3.19 22.96
CA LYS A 5 -3.62 3.15 22.42
C LYS A 5 -3.81 4.27 21.38
N ILE A 6 -3.27 4.18 20.17
CA ILE A 6 -3.89 3.45 19.04
C ILE A 6 -2.85 2.78 18.10
N ASN A 7 -1.55 2.99 18.28
CA ASN A 7 -0.49 2.49 17.38
C ASN A 7 0.12 1.10 17.73
N SER A 8 -0.40 0.37 18.72
CA SER A 8 0.21 -0.91 19.16
C SER A 8 0.14 -2.08 18.16
N LYS A 9 -0.28 -1.84 16.90
CA LYS A 9 -0.31 -2.87 15.85
C LYS A 9 0.66 -2.59 14.70
N TYR A 10 1.06 -1.34 14.46
CA TYR A 10 1.98 -1.01 13.37
C TYR A 10 3.36 -1.59 13.68
N SER A 11 3.84 -2.45 12.80
CA SER A 11 5.19 -3.03 12.88
C SER A 11 6.05 -2.37 11.82
N GLU A 12 7.06 -1.64 12.25
CA GLU A 12 8.05 -0.98 11.38
C GLU A 12 8.80 -2.03 10.54
N GLU A 13 9.08 -3.20 11.11
CA GLU A 13 9.71 -4.32 10.41
C GLU A 13 8.86 -4.79 9.22
N LEU A 14 7.57 -5.08 9.45
CA LEU A 14 6.66 -5.49 8.39
C LEU A 14 6.42 -4.38 7.36
N ALA A 15 6.43 -3.12 7.80
CA ALA A 15 6.29 -1.97 6.92
C ALA A 15 7.50 -1.83 5.99
N GLN A 16 8.71 -1.95 6.55
CA GLN A 16 9.95 -1.99 5.79
C GLN A 16 9.95 -3.14 4.77
N GLU A 17 9.65 -4.37 5.20
CA GLU A 17 9.57 -5.53 4.29
C GLU A 17 8.59 -5.28 3.15
N SER A 18 7.45 -4.66 3.45
CA SER A 18 6.45 -4.30 2.44
C SER A 18 6.99 -3.27 1.43
N LEU A 19 7.72 -2.25 1.89
CA LEU A 19 8.33 -1.26 1.01
C LEU A 19 9.49 -1.84 0.18
N GLU A 20 10.31 -2.71 0.77
CA GLU A 20 11.37 -3.43 0.06
C GLU A 20 10.79 -4.32 -1.04
N TRP A 21 9.69 -5.02 -0.76
CA TRP A 21 8.97 -5.79 -1.76
C TRP A 21 8.40 -4.89 -2.87
N ILE A 22 7.78 -3.75 -2.54
CA ILE A 22 7.28 -2.79 -3.53
C ILE A 22 8.43 -2.32 -4.43
N LYS A 23 9.57 -1.95 -3.85
CA LYS A 23 10.76 -1.53 -4.59
C LYS A 23 11.26 -2.63 -5.51
N ALA A 24 11.33 -3.87 -5.04
CA ALA A 24 11.78 -5.01 -5.85
C ALA A 24 10.83 -5.29 -7.03
N VAL A 25 9.52 -5.15 -6.84
CA VAL A 25 8.52 -5.40 -7.89
C VAL A 25 8.41 -4.24 -8.88
N THR A 26 8.40 -2.99 -8.39
CA THR A 26 8.20 -1.80 -9.23
C THR A 26 9.50 -1.30 -9.86
N GLY A 27 10.65 -1.62 -9.28
CA GLY A 27 11.95 -1.07 -9.67
C GLY A 27 12.15 0.40 -9.30
N GLU A 28 11.21 1.02 -8.58
CA GLU A 28 11.25 2.45 -8.26
C GLU A 28 12.20 2.74 -7.09
N PRO A 29 12.96 3.85 -7.11
CA PRO A 29 13.91 4.21 -6.06
C PRO A 29 13.20 4.83 -4.83
N ILE A 30 12.26 4.10 -4.24
CA ILE A 30 11.55 4.53 -3.03
C ILE A 30 12.40 4.31 -1.77
N ASN A 31 12.13 5.12 -0.73
CA ASN A 31 12.70 4.92 0.59
C ASN A 31 11.98 3.75 1.29
N THR A 32 12.75 2.74 1.67
CA THR A 32 12.23 1.50 2.27
C THR A 32 12.25 1.50 3.79
N SER A 33 12.52 2.64 4.44
CA SER A 33 12.45 2.76 5.89
C SER A 33 11.05 2.44 6.41
N GLY A 34 10.97 1.57 7.42
CA GLY A 34 9.73 1.20 8.09
C GLY A 34 9.13 2.27 9.00
N ASP A 35 9.75 3.45 9.08
CA ASP A 35 9.24 4.56 9.86
C ASP A 35 7.84 4.98 9.38
N THR A 36 6.97 5.33 10.34
CA THR A 36 5.56 5.62 10.06
C THR A 36 5.36 6.85 9.18
N ASP A 37 6.22 7.87 9.29
CA ASP A 37 6.19 9.05 8.42
C ASP A 37 6.71 8.70 7.02
N ASN A 38 7.81 7.95 6.93
CA ASN A 38 8.30 7.50 5.63
C ASN A 38 7.28 6.63 4.88
N PHE A 39 6.74 5.61 5.55
CA PHE A 39 5.77 4.69 4.96
C PHE A 39 4.52 5.44 4.46
N PHE A 40 4.02 6.40 5.24
CA PHE A 40 2.93 7.25 4.80
C PHE A 40 3.33 8.11 3.60
N GLU A 41 4.44 8.83 3.66
CA GLU A 41 4.85 9.75 2.59
C GLU A 41 5.09 9.04 1.25
N VAL A 42 5.61 7.81 1.27
CA VAL A 42 5.82 7.00 0.07
C VAL A 42 4.50 6.55 -0.56
N LEU A 43 3.48 6.25 0.24
CA LEU A 43 2.23 5.62 -0.24
C LEU A 43 1.05 6.59 -0.40
N LYS A 44 1.07 7.75 0.27
CA LYS A 44 -0.08 8.69 0.42
C LYS A 44 -0.72 9.12 -0.89
N ASP A 45 0.06 9.30 -1.94
CA ASP A 45 -0.42 9.76 -3.24
C ASP A 45 -1.07 8.64 -4.06
N GLY A 46 -0.91 7.38 -3.62
CA GLY A 46 -1.39 6.17 -4.26
C GLY A 46 -0.69 5.86 -5.58
N VAL A 47 0.27 6.67 -6.03
CA VAL A 47 0.95 6.49 -7.32
C VAL A 47 1.78 5.22 -7.31
N ILE A 48 2.58 5.02 -6.26
CA ILE A 48 3.41 3.82 -6.13
C ILE A 48 2.57 2.55 -5.97
N LEU A 49 1.42 2.64 -5.27
CA LEU A 49 0.46 1.54 -5.16
C LEU A 49 -0.11 1.18 -6.53
N CYS A 50 -0.43 2.18 -7.35
CA CYS A 50 -0.89 1.93 -8.72
C CYS A 50 0.21 1.30 -9.59
N LYS A 51 1.44 1.78 -9.49
CA LYS A 51 2.61 1.22 -10.19
C LYS A 51 2.85 -0.24 -9.77
N LEU A 52 2.70 -0.56 -8.48
CA LEU A 52 2.78 -1.91 -7.96
C LEU A 52 1.76 -2.82 -8.64
N ALA A 53 0.47 -2.44 -8.65
CA ALA A 53 -0.56 -3.24 -9.30
C ALA A 53 -0.29 -3.46 -10.79
N ASN A 54 0.17 -2.42 -11.50
CA ASN A 54 0.55 -2.52 -12.91
C ASN A 54 1.80 -3.39 -13.16
N SER A 55 2.72 -3.45 -12.20
CA SER A 55 3.91 -4.31 -12.27
C SER A 55 3.55 -5.77 -12.05
N LEU A 56 2.58 -6.05 -11.17
CA LEU A 56 2.08 -7.40 -10.90
C LEU A 56 1.20 -7.93 -12.04
N GLN A 57 0.34 -7.07 -12.60
CA GLN A 57 -0.49 -7.39 -13.76
C GLN A 57 -0.54 -6.17 -14.68
N PRO A 58 0.14 -6.22 -15.85
CA PRO A 58 0.16 -5.12 -16.81
C PRO A 58 -1.23 -4.67 -17.22
N GLY A 59 -1.49 -3.37 -17.14
CA GLY A 59 -2.75 -2.77 -17.55
C GLY A 59 -3.88 -2.83 -16.52
N SER A 60 -3.61 -3.22 -15.27
CA SER A 60 -4.61 -3.25 -14.20
C SER A 60 -5.16 -1.86 -13.87
N ILE A 61 -4.30 -0.85 -13.85
CA ILE A 61 -4.68 0.54 -13.59
C ILE A 61 -4.25 1.38 -14.77
N LYS A 62 -5.22 1.69 -15.64
CA LYS A 62 -4.98 2.44 -16.88
C LYS A 62 -4.64 3.91 -16.65
N LYS A 63 -5.10 4.49 -15.54
CA LYS A 63 -4.96 5.91 -15.24
C LYS A 63 -4.42 6.09 -13.82
N VAL A 64 -3.15 6.50 -13.73
CA VAL A 64 -2.51 6.89 -12.48
C VAL A 64 -2.50 8.41 -12.42
N ASN A 65 -3.06 9.00 -11.37
CA ASN A 65 -3.12 10.45 -11.23
C ASN A 65 -1.92 10.95 -10.41
N GLU A 66 -1.05 11.77 -10.99
CA GLU A 66 0.11 12.33 -10.27
C GLU A 66 -0.20 13.67 -9.56
N SER A 67 -1.46 14.12 -9.63
CA SER A 67 -1.91 15.34 -8.96
C SER A 67 -1.94 15.16 -7.43
N LYS A 68 -1.44 16.17 -6.70
CA LYS A 68 -1.50 16.24 -5.23
C LYS A 68 -2.90 16.56 -4.67
N MET A 69 -3.94 16.54 -5.51
CA MET A 69 -5.30 16.84 -5.08
C MET A 69 -5.85 15.63 -4.31
N ALA A 70 -6.42 15.87 -3.13
CA ALA A 70 -6.87 14.79 -2.23
C ALA A 70 -7.75 13.75 -2.92
N PHE A 71 -8.74 14.18 -3.72
CA PHE A 71 -9.62 13.26 -4.43
C PHE A 71 -8.88 12.40 -5.48
N LYS A 72 -7.83 12.93 -6.13
CA LYS A 72 -7.00 12.19 -7.09
C LYS A 72 -6.13 11.13 -6.42
N CYS A 73 -5.54 11.47 -5.27
CA CYS A 73 -4.80 10.52 -4.47
C CYS A 73 -5.72 9.40 -3.96
N MET A 74 -6.92 9.74 -3.46
CA MET A 74 -7.92 8.76 -3.04
C MET A 74 -8.39 7.87 -4.20
N GLU A 75 -8.60 8.42 -5.41
CA GLU A 75 -8.93 7.63 -6.60
C GLU A 75 -7.84 6.58 -6.91
N ASN A 76 -6.56 6.95 -6.83
CA ASN A 76 -5.45 6.02 -7.03
C ASN A 76 -5.47 4.89 -5.99
N ILE A 77 -5.64 5.24 -4.71
CA ILE A 77 -5.69 4.25 -3.62
C ILE A 77 -6.86 3.29 -3.82
N SER A 78 -8.04 3.81 -4.18
CA SER A 78 -9.21 2.98 -4.49
C SER A 78 -9.00 2.04 -5.68
N ALA A 79 -8.33 2.51 -6.74
CA ALA A 79 -8.00 1.67 -7.90
C ALA A 79 -7.04 0.52 -7.52
N PHE A 80 -6.05 0.81 -6.68
CA PHE A 80 -5.16 -0.22 -6.11
C PHE A 80 -5.94 -1.26 -5.30
N LEU A 81 -6.85 -0.82 -4.43
CA LEU A 81 -7.67 -1.71 -3.59
C LEU A 81 -8.55 -2.65 -4.42
N GLU A 82 -9.10 -2.17 -5.53
CA GLU A 82 -9.84 -3.02 -6.47
C GLU A 82 -8.94 -4.09 -7.10
N CYS A 83 -7.73 -3.70 -7.51
CA CYS A 83 -6.76 -4.66 -8.02
C CYS A 83 -6.36 -5.69 -6.96
N ALA A 84 -6.09 -5.26 -5.72
CA ALA A 84 -5.74 -6.16 -4.62
C ALA A 84 -6.83 -7.21 -4.37
N LYS A 85 -8.11 -6.82 -4.42
CA LYS A 85 -9.24 -7.76 -4.34
C LYS A 85 -9.25 -8.75 -5.50
N ASN A 86 -8.98 -8.29 -6.72
CA ASN A 86 -8.90 -9.15 -7.90
C ASN A 86 -7.74 -10.16 -7.81
N PHE A 87 -6.63 -9.81 -7.16
CA PHE A 87 -5.54 -10.73 -6.83
C PHE A 87 -5.88 -11.71 -5.69
N GLY A 88 -7.07 -11.62 -5.09
CA GLY A 88 -7.54 -12.53 -4.06
C GLY A 88 -7.17 -12.13 -2.63
N VAL A 89 -6.83 -10.86 -2.41
CA VAL A 89 -6.74 -10.29 -1.05
C VAL A 89 -8.16 -10.21 -0.47
N PRO A 90 -8.42 -10.82 0.69
CA PRO A 90 -9.75 -10.80 1.30
C PRO A 90 -10.10 -9.39 1.77
N THR A 91 -11.37 -9.00 1.66
CA THR A 91 -11.85 -7.65 2.04
C THR A 91 -11.49 -7.28 3.49
N GLN A 92 -11.42 -8.25 4.40
CA GLN A 92 -11.04 -8.04 5.79
C GLN A 92 -9.56 -7.66 5.97
N GLU A 93 -8.70 -7.99 5.01
CA GLU A 93 -7.29 -7.61 4.97
C GLU A 93 -7.04 -6.42 4.01
N THR A 94 -8.09 -5.89 3.37
CA THR A 94 -8.02 -4.62 2.64
C THR A 94 -8.23 -3.43 3.59
N PHE A 95 -7.91 -2.23 3.12
CA PHE A 95 -8.10 -0.98 3.84
C PHE A 95 -8.98 0.00 3.06
N GLN A 96 -9.32 1.14 3.65
CA GLN A 96 -10.04 2.23 3.01
C GLN A 96 -9.11 3.39 2.64
N SER A 97 -9.44 4.17 1.62
CA SER A 97 -8.60 5.30 1.19
C SER A 97 -8.27 6.29 2.32
N VAL A 98 -9.21 6.51 3.26
CA VAL A 98 -9.01 7.35 4.45
C VAL A 98 -8.02 6.77 5.46
N ASP A 99 -7.87 5.43 5.55
CA ASP A 99 -6.93 4.78 6.46
C ASP A 99 -5.49 5.17 6.13
N LEU A 100 -5.20 5.31 4.84
CA LEU A 100 -3.92 5.78 4.33
C LEU A 100 -3.89 7.31 4.28
N TRP A 101 -4.81 7.96 3.57
CA TRP A 101 -4.76 9.41 3.31
C TRP A 101 -4.82 10.27 4.58
N GLU A 102 -5.69 9.94 5.52
CA GLU A 102 -5.83 10.64 6.81
C GLU A 102 -5.04 9.96 7.94
N ARG A 103 -4.25 8.94 7.62
CA ARG A 103 -3.44 8.16 8.58
C ARG A 103 -4.28 7.54 9.71
N GLN A 104 -5.56 7.22 9.47
CA GLN A 104 -6.41 6.62 10.50
C GLN A 104 -5.91 5.23 10.91
N ASN A 105 -5.38 4.45 9.96
CA ASN A 105 -4.94 3.08 10.24
C ASN A 105 -3.90 2.57 9.23
N LEU A 106 -2.66 3.03 9.37
CA LEU A 106 -1.53 2.60 8.53
C LEU A 106 -1.21 1.11 8.69
N ASN A 107 -1.54 0.50 9.83
CA ASN A 107 -1.35 -0.93 10.03
C ASN A 107 -2.21 -1.78 9.07
N SER A 108 -3.46 -1.37 8.79
CA SER A 108 -4.28 -2.07 7.79
C SER A 108 -3.67 -2.01 6.38
N VAL A 109 -2.95 -0.92 6.06
CA VAL A 109 -2.22 -0.79 4.79
C VAL A 109 -1.08 -1.82 4.73
N VAL A 110 -0.30 -1.95 5.80
CA VAL A 110 0.77 -2.97 5.90
C VAL A 110 0.20 -4.38 5.75
N ILE A 111 -0.89 -4.71 6.45
CA ILE A 111 -1.55 -6.02 6.35
C ILE A 111 -2.00 -6.30 4.91
N CYS A 112 -2.57 -5.30 4.23
CA CYS A 112 -3.01 -5.45 2.84
C CYS A 112 -1.85 -5.74 1.90
N LEU A 113 -0.73 -5.01 2.03
CA LEU A 113 0.47 -5.23 1.23
C LEU A 113 1.09 -6.61 1.49
N GLN A 114 1.17 -7.04 2.75
CA GLN A 114 1.63 -8.36 3.14
C GLN A 114 0.74 -9.47 2.56
N SER A 115 -0.58 -9.31 2.63
CA SER A 115 -1.53 -10.25 2.05
C SER A 115 -1.37 -10.33 0.53
N LEU A 116 -1.28 -9.18 -0.14
CA LEU A 116 -1.05 -9.10 -1.58
C LEU A 116 0.25 -9.80 -1.99
N GLY A 117 1.36 -9.52 -1.31
CA GLY A 117 2.65 -10.16 -1.56
C GLY A 117 2.59 -11.68 -1.43
N ARG A 118 1.90 -12.20 -0.40
CA ARG A 118 1.67 -13.64 -0.23
C ARG A 118 0.82 -14.24 -1.35
N LYS A 119 -0.23 -13.55 -1.79
CA LYS A 119 -1.12 -14.02 -2.88
C LYS A 119 -0.37 -14.07 -4.21
N VAL A 120 0.38 -13.03 -4.54
CA VAL A 120 1.12 -12.98 -5.81
C VAL A 120 2.32 -13.93 -5.82
N SER A 121 3.06 -14.05 -4.71
CA SER A 121 4.15 -15.03 -4.60
C SER A 121 3.66 -16.47 -4.81
N LYS A 122 2.43 -16.79 -4.39
CA LYS A 122 1.80 -18.09 -4.65
C LYS A 122 1.37 -18.28 -6.11
N ALA A 123 0.99 -17.21 -6.80
CA ALA A 123 0.56 -17.24 -8.20
C ALA A 123 1.72 -17.34 -9.20
N LEU A 124 2.95 -16.99 -8.78
CA LEU A 124 4.17 -17.04 -9.60
C LEU A 124 4.95 -18.37 -9.49
N LYS A 125 4.36 -19.40 -8.86
CA LYS A 125 4.87 -20.78 -8.87
C LYS A 125 4.03 -21.65 -9.80
#